data_AF-A0A7X7FP77-F1
#
_entry.id   AF-A0A7X7FP77-F1
#
_cell.length_a   1.000
_cell.length_b   1.000
_cell.length_c   1.000
_cell.angle_alpha   90.00
_cell.angle_beta   90.00
_cell.angle_gamma   90.00
#
_symmetry.space_group_name_H-M   'P 1'
#
loop_
_entity.id
_entity.type
_entity.pdbx_description
1 polymer ?
#
loop_
_entity_poly.entity_id
_entity_poly.type
_entity_poly.pdbx_seq_one_letter_code
_entity_poly.pdbx_strand_id
1 'polypeptide(L)' 'MSAIDLAILVAYVGAVLTIGFWVKRRASKGLESYFLGGRELPWWMIAMSGSSSYFDITGTMWIVSMFVAYGF' A
#
# COMPACT_ATOMS: atom_id res chain seq x y z
N MET A 1 24.15 2.08 -8.62
CA MET A 1 22.78 2.62 -8.65
C MET A 1 22.73 3.56 -9.83
N SER A 2 22.02 3.19 -10.88
CA SER A 2 21.84 4.04 -12.05
C SER A 2 21.07 5.30 -11.64
N ALA A 3 21.35 6.45 -12.29
CA ALA A 3 20.56 7.66 -12.08
C ALA A 3 19.06 7.43 -12.36
N ILE A 4 18.75 6.45 -13.21
CA ILE A 4 17.38 6.01 -13.53
C ILE A 4 16.73 5.33 -12.32
N ASP A 5 17.46 4.49 -11.58
CA ASP A 5 16.93 3.80 -10.40
C ASP A 5 16.51 4.82 -9.32
N LEU A 6 17.36 5.83 -9.11
CA LEU A 6 17.08 6.91 -8.17
C LEU A 6 15.87 7.75 -8.61
N ALA A 7 15.76 8.05 -9.90
CA ALA A 7 14.62 8.80 -10.44
C ALA A 7 13.30 8.04 -10.24
N ILE A 8 13.28 6.73 -10.49
CA ILE A 8 12.10 5.88 -10.28
C ILE A 8 11.72 5.85 -8.79
N LEU A 9 12.72 5.69 -7.90
CA LEU A 9 12.49 5.68 -6.45
C LEU A 9 11.87 7.00 -5.96
N VAL A 10 12.44 8.14 -6.36
CA VAL A 10 11.94 9.46 -5.96
C VAL A 10 10.54 9.70 -6.52
N ALA A 11 10.28 9.33 -7.78
CA ALA A 11 8.96 9.45 -8.39
C ALA A 11 7.92 8.60 -7.66
N TYR A 12 8.25 7.35 -7.31
CA TYR A 12 7.38 6.45 -6.55
C TYR A 12 7.02 7.04 -5.18
N VAL A 13 8.03 7.46 -4.40
CA VAL A 13 7.80 8.07 -3.08
C VAL A 13 6.97 9.35 -3.20
N GLY A 14 7.27 10.21 -4.17
CA GLY A 14 6.51 11.41 -4.46
C GLY A 14 5.03 11.12 -4.77
N ALA A 15 4.75 10.12 -5.60
CA ALA A 15 3.39 9.69 -5.92
C ALA A 15 2.63 9.20 -4.69
N VAL A 16 3.25 8.34 -3.87
CA VAL A 16 2.62 7.83 -2.62
C VAL A 16 2.30 8.97 -1.65
N LEU A 17 3.22 9.92 -1.47
CA LEU A 17 3.02 11.06 -0.58
C LEU A 17 1.89 11.98 -1.09
N THR A 18 1.87 12.30 -2.38
CA THR A 18 0.82 13.16 -2.95
C THR A 18 -0.57 12.54 -2.83
N ILE A 19 -0.70 11.23 -3.08
CA ILE A 19 -1.95 10.48 -2.86
C ILE A 19 -2.34 10.53 -1.38
N GLY A 20 -1.40 10.27 -0.47
CA GLY A 20 -1.65 10.33 0.97
C GLY A 20 -2.16 11.68 1.44
N PHE A 21 -1.56 12.78 0.97
CA PHE A 21 -2.02 14.14 1.29
C PHE A 21 -3.39 14.46 0.68
N TRP A 22 -3.68 13.99 -0.53
CA TRP A 22 -4.97 14.19 -1.18
C TRP A 22 -6.10 13.45 -0.45
N VAL A 23 -5.87 12.19 -0.10
CA VAL A 23 -6.81 11.36 0.68
C VAL A 23 -7.01 11.93 2.08
N LYS A 24 -5.94 12.42 2.74
CA LYS A 24 -6.03 13.09 4.05
C LYS A 24 -6.97 14.31 4.02
N ARG A 25 -6.88 15.15 2.99
CA ARG A 25 -7.79 16.31 2.82
C ARG A 25 -9.24 15.91 2.58
N ARG A 26 -9.48 14.73 2.00
CA ARG A 26 -10.83 14.20 1.79
C ARG A 26 -11.40 13.60 3.08
N ALA A 27 -10.56 12.91 3.85
CA ALA A 27 -10.92 12.27 5.11
C ALA A 27 -11.09 13.26 6.29
N SER A 28 -10.47 14.45 6.22
CA SER A 28 -10.60 15.47 7.27
C SER A 28 -11.97 16.20 7.29
N LYS A 29 -12.90 15.85 6.40
CA LYS A 29 -14.24 16.46 6.34
C LYS A 29 -15.25 15.88 7.32
N GLY A 30 -14.91 14.80 8.05
CA GLY A 30 -15.73 14.28 9.15
C GLY A 30 -15.23 12.94 9.70
N LEU A 31 -15.30 12.77 11.02
CA LEU A 31 -14.93 11.53 11.74
C LEU A 31 -15.65 10.29 11.17
N GLU A 32 -16.87 10.46 10.67
CA GLU A 32 -17.67 9.39 10.07
C GLU A 32 -17.07 8.87 8.75
N SER A 33 -16.48 9.74 7.92
CA SER A 33 -15.78 9.32 6.69
C SER A 33 -14.46 8.61 6.99
N TYR A 34 -13.87 8.85 8.16
CA TYR A 34 -12.59 8.25 8.58
C TYR A 34 -12.78 6.85 9.16
N PHE A 35 -13.84 6.62 9.94
CA PHE A 35 -14.09 5.34 10.61
C PHE A 35 -15.09 4.43 9.88
N LEU A 36 -16.08 4.98 9.16
CA LEU A 36 -17.13 4.19 8.50
C LEU A 36 -16.99 4.14 6.98
N GLY A 37 -16.02 4.85 6.38
CA GLY A 37 -15.85 4.92 4.92
C GLY A 37 -17.13 5.37 4.20
N GLY A 38 -17.98 6.15 4.88
CA GLY A 38 -19.27 6.59 4.35
C GLY A 38 -20.32 5.49 4.15
N ARG A 39 -20.12 4.25 4.66
CA ARG A 39 -21.03 3.09 4.47
C ARG A 39 -21.30 2.67 3.01
N GLU A 40 -20.63 3.28 2.04
CA GLU A 40 -20.77 2.99 0.61
C GLU A 40 -19.50 2.35 0.01
N LEU A 41 -18.62 1.78 0.85
CA LEU A 41 -17.43 1.10 0.35
C LEU A 41 -17.84 -0.14 -0.45
N PRO A 42 -17.52 -0.20 -1.74
CA PRO A 42 -17.86 -1.36 -2.55
C PRO A 42 -17.05 -2.58 -2.10
N TRP A 43 -17.64 -3.76 -2.23
CA TRP A 43 -17.10 -5.03 -1.70
C TRP A 43 -15.65 -5.31 -2.13
N TRP A 44 -15.25 -4.89 -3.34
CA TRP A 44 -13.89 -5.08 -3.85
C TRP A 44 -12.86 -4.28 -3.05
N MET A 45 -13.19 -3.09 -2.55
CA MET A 45 -12.31 -2.30 -1.68
C MET A 45 -12.13 -2.98 -0.31
N ILE A 46 -13.21 -3.55 0.23
CA ILE A 46 -13.19 -4.27 1.51
C ILE A 46 -12.32 -5.52 1.39
N ALA A 47 -12.51 -6.31 0.32
CA ALA A 47 -11.71 -7.49 0.03
C ALA A 47 -10.22 -7.13 -0.14
N MET A 48 -9.91 -6.12 -0.96
CA MET A 48 -8.54 -5.62 -1.16
C MET A 48 -7.88 -5.16 0.14
N SER A 49 -8.62 -4.45 1.01
CA SER A 49 -8.09 -3.98 2.29
C SER A 49 -7.76 -5.13 3.24
N GLY A 50 -8.60 -6.16 3.29
CA GLY A 50 -8.33 -7.35 4.10
C GLY A 50 -7.08 -8.09 3.60
N SER A 51 -6.95 -8.25 2.29
CA SER A 51 -5.79 -8.90 1.67
C SER A 51 -4.50 -8.10 1.82
N SER A 52 -4.55 -6.76 1.72
CA SER A 52 -3.37 -5.90 1.81
C SER A 52 -2.64 -6.02 3.15
N SER A 53 -3.33 -6.37 4.24
CA SER A 53 -2.71 -6.59 5.55
C SER A 53 -1.81 -7.84 5.60
N TYR A 54 -2.01 -8.78 4.67
CA TYR A 54 -1.18 -9.98 4.54
C TYR A 54 -0.06 -9.82 3.51
N PHE A 55 -0.12 -8.80 2.65
CA PHE A 55 0.91 -8.51 1.66
C PHE A 55 1.93 -7.53 2.22
N ASP A 56 2.93 -8.07 2.89
CA ASP A 56 4.03 -7.30 3.45
C ASP A 56 5.40 -7.72 2.90
N ILE A 57 6.38 -6.83 3.08
CA ILE A 57 7.75 -7.06 2.62
C ILE A 57 8.40 -8.22 3.39
N THR A 58 8.03 -8.42 4.66
CA THR A 58 8.61 -9.49 5.49
C THR A 58 8.13 -10.86 5.03
N GLY A 59 6.81 -11.02 4.82
CA GLY A 59 6.24 -12.28 4.34
C GLY A 59 6.80 -12.68 2.97
N THR A 60 6.93 -11.72 2.05
CA THR A 60 7.53 -11.98 0.73
C THR A 60 9.01 -12.34 0.83
N MET A 61 9.79 -11.66 1.65
CA MET A 61 11.21 -12.02 1.86
C MET A 61 11.38 -13.38 2.52
N TRP A 62 10.50 -13.76 3.44
CA TRP A 62 10.53 -15.08 4.08
C TRP A 62 10.29 -16.20 3.06
N ILE A 63 9.26 -16.05 2.23
CA ILE A 63 8.95 -17.01 1.15
C ILE A 63 10.13 -17.13 0.18
N VAL A 64 10.69 -16.00 -0.27
CA VAL A 64 11.89 -15.99 -1.15
C VAL A 64 13.07 -16.70 -0.48
N SER A 65 13.30 -16.45 0.80
CA SER A 65 14.39 -17.10 1.56
C SER A 65 14.20 -18.61 1.65
N MET A 66 12.97 -19.08 1.87
CA MET A 66 12.65 -20.51 1.86
C MET A 66 12.90 -21.14 0.49
N PHE A 67 12.54 -20.46 -0.61
CA PHE A 67 12.86 -20.94 -1.95
C PHE A 67 14.36 -21.05 -2.20
N VAL A 68 15.14 -20.03 -1.78
CA VAL A 68 16.59 -20.06 -1.89
C VAL A 68 17.22 -21.14 -1.02
N ALA A 69 16.71 -21.33 0.20
CA ALA A 69 17.28 -22.27 1.17
C ALA A 69 16.94 -23.74 0.89
N TYR A 70 15.70 -24.02 0.50
CA TYR A 70 15.23 -25.39 0.23
C TYR A 70 15.40 -25.81 -1.24
N GLY A 71 15.75 -24.88 -2.13
CA GLY A 71 16.08 -25.16 -3.52
C GLY A 71 14.93 -25.79 -4.30
N PHE A 72 14.04 -24.95 -4.82
CA PHE A 72 13.21 -25.28 -5.98
C PHE A 72 13.68 -24.48 -7.19
#